data_AF-K0DEC9-F1
#
_entry.id   AF-K0DEC9-F1
#
_cell.length_a   1.000
_cell.length_b   1.000
_cell.length_c   1.000
_cell.angle_alpha   90.00
_cell.angle_beta   90.00
_cell.angle_gamma   90.00
#
_symmetry.space_group_name_H-M   'P 1'
#
loop_
_entity.id
_entity.type
_entity.pdbx_description
1 polymer ?
#
loop_
_entity_poly.entity_id
_entity_poly.type
_entity_poly.pdbx_seq_one_letter_code
_entity_poly.pdbx_strand_id
1 'polypeptide(L)'
;MVLTPDEILDHDFTKKGSRAYVASEVDVFLDQVNTDYQSVIADREQLIAENAKLKSTVDELEAKREQVNQSIFVAQEAADRLKKEADSEVKKQLTHAQEAATKIISDARTKAESEAIHLAQENAGLVKEQNQLRTEVENFKNSFLKLLSLQSKLLENDELAEAVHHLPMGEVTAQRVVQQENQLETSEMIKDDSEVSETITAPESISEQDGPVVVLPEAEDKTNNK
;
A
#
# COMPACT_ATOMS: atom_id res chain seq x y z
N MET A 1 -40.13 3.68 77.55
CA MET A 1 -39.02 2.91 78.11
C MET A 1 -39.61 2.02 79.20
N VAL A 2 -39.39 0.73 79.09
CA VAL A 2 -39.89 -0.33 79.99
C VAL A 2 -38.70 -0.75 80.86
N LEU A 3 -38.97 -1.17 82.10
CA LEU A 3 -38.00 -1.53 83.14
C LEU A 3 -36.73 -2.19 82.62
N THR A 4 -35.58 -1.84 83.21
CA THR A 4 -34.31 -2.53 82.97
C THR A 4 -34.23 -3.84 83.76
N PRO A 5 -33.45 -4.83 83.31
CA PRO A 5 -33.17 -6.06 84.06
C PRO A 5 -32.79 -5.81 85.52
N ASP A 6 -31.97 -4.79 85.78
CA ASP A 6 -31.51 -4.43 87.13
C ASP A 6 -32.64 -3.80 87.96
N GLU A 7 -33.48 -2.95 87.35
CA GLU A 7 -34.67 -2.38 88.01
C GLU A 7 -35.73 -3.44 88.37
N ILE A 8 -35.77 -4.58 87.67
CA ILE A 8 -36.66 -5.71 87.99
C ILE A 8 -36.13 -6.49 89.21
N LEU A 9 -34.81 -6.60 89.36
CA LEU A 9 -34.14 -7.25 90.50
C LEU A 9 -34.27 -6.43 91.79
N ASP A 10 -34.13 -5.11 91.70
CA ASP A 10 -34.12 -4.21 92.86
C ASP A 10 -35.54 -3.79 93.33
N HIS A 11 -36.60 -4.33 92.71
CA HIS A 11 -37.97 -3.88 92.98
C HIS A 11 -38.61 -4.57 94.20
N ASP A 12 -38.77 -3.82 95.29
CA ASP A 12 -39.45 -4.29 96.50
C ASP A 12 -40.98 -4.20 96.43
N PHE A 13 -41.67 -5.33 96.67
CA PHE A 13 -43.13 -5.37 96.75
C PHE A 13 -43.65 -5.12 98.18
N THR A 14 -44.66 -4.26 98.30
CA THR A 14 -45.36 -4.03 99.58
C THR A 14 -46.34 -5.18 99.89
N LYS A 15 -46.19 -5.83 101.05
CA LYS A 15 -47.09 -6.92 101.49
C LYS A 15 -48.40 -6.35 102.06
N LYS A 16 -49.55 -6.60 101.42
CA LYS A 16 -50.86 -6.12 101.90
C LYS A 16 -51.96 -7.20 101.79
N GLY A 17 -52.55 -7.57 102.93
CA GLY A 17 -53.78 -8.38 103.01
C GLY A 17 -53.58 -9.91 103.01
N SER A 18 -54.64 -10.64 103.39
CA SER A 18 -54.67 -12.11 103.58
C SER A 18 -54.72 -12.93 102.28
N ARG A 19 -54.60 -12.31 101.11
CA ARG A 19 -54.60 -12.95 99.77
C ARG A 19 -53.42 -12.44 98.92
N ALA A 20 -52.25 -12.27 99.53
CA ALA A 20 -51.04 -11.85 98.84
C ALA A 20 -50.35 -13.04 98.14
N TYR A 21 -49.62 -12.76 97.06
CA TYR A 21 -48.77 -13.74 96.40
C TYR A 21 -47.64 -14.20 97.33
N VAL A 22 -47.19 -15.45 97.15
CA VAL A 22 -46.07 -16.01 97.90
C VAL A 22 -44.78 -15.39 97.36
N ALA A 23 -44.03 -14.70 98.23
CA ALA A 23 -42.82 -13.99 97.83
C ALA A 23 -41.83 -14.88 97.05
N SER A 24 -41.61 -16.12 97.50
CA SER A 24 -40.69 -17.05 96.83
C SER A 24 -41.12 -17.48 95.42
N GLU A 25 -42.42 -17.54 95.14
CA GLU A 25 -42.91 -17.85 93.78
C GLU A 25 -42.79 -16.64 92.85
N VAL A 26 -42.97 -15.44 93.40
CA VAL A 26 -42.77 -14.18 92.66
C VAL A 26 -41.29 -14.01 92.32
N ASP A 27 -40.37 -14.26 93.25
CA ASP A 27 -38.93 -14.13 93.02
C ASP A 27 -38.45 -15.07 91.89
N VAL A 28 -38.86 -16.35 91.91
CA VAL A 28 -38.51 -17.30 90.83
C VAL A 28 -39.08 -16.88 89.47
N PHE A 29 -40.29 -16.30 89.45
CA PHE A 29 -40.86 -15.77 88.21
C PHE A 29 -40.12 -14.53 87.72
N LEU A 30 -39.68 -13.64 88.61
CA LEU A 30 -38.90 -12.46 88.24
C LEU A 30 -37.50 -12.82 87.75
N ASP A 31 -36.85 -13.85 88.29
CA ASP A 31 -35.58 -14.38 87.76
C ASP A 31 -35.73 -14.89 86.32
N GLN A 32 -36.82 -15.62 86.04
CA GLN A 32 -37.16 -16.08 84.69
C GLN A 32 -37.41 -14.89 83.74
N VAL A 33 -38.22 -13.93 84.18
CA VAL A 33 -38.52 -12.71 83.40
C VAL A 33 -37.24 -11.92 83.14
N ASN A 34 -36.35 -11.80 84.12
CA ASN A 34 -35.08 -11.09 83.97
C ASN A 34 -34.19 -11.75 82.92
N THR A 35 -34.05 -13.09 82.99
CA THR A 35 -33.27 -13.86 82.02
C THR A 35 -33.81 -13.70 80.60
N ASP A 36 -35.14 -13.82 80.42
CA ASP A 36 -35.78 -13.64 79.12
C ASP A 36 -35.62 -12.19 78.62
N TYR A 37 -35.70 -11.21 79.51
CA TYR A 37 -35.53 -9.80 79.17
C TYR A 37 -34.10 -9.47 78.73
N GLN A 38 -33.08 -10.05 79.40
CA GLN A 38 -31.69 -9.96 78.98
C GLN A 38 -31.47 -10.59 77.59
N SER A 39 -32.06 -11.77 77.34
CA SER A 39 -32.00 -12.41 76.03
C SER A 39 -32.61 -11.52 74.93
N VAL A 40 -33.78 -10.94 75.18
CA VAL A 40 -34.45 -10.05 74.22
C VAL A 40 -33.62 -8.79 73.95
N ILE A 41 -32.96 -8.24 74.96
CA ILE A 41 -32.06 -7.07 74.79
C ILE A 41 -30.86 -7.47 73.91
N ALA A 42 -30.22 -8.60 74.19
CA ALA A 42 -29.09 -9.09 73.39
C ALA A 42 -29.48 -9.35 71.93
N ASP A 43 -30.61 -10.01 71.70
CA ASP A 43 -31.16 -10.26 70.36
C ASP A 43 -31.47 -8.93 69.63
N ARG A 44 -32.03 -7.96 70.36
CA ARG A 44 -32.30 -6.62 69.80
C ARG A 44 -31.01 -5.93 69.38
N GLU A 45 -29.97 -5.97 70.20
CA GLU A 45 -28.67 -5.38 69.87
C GLU A 45 -28.04 -6.06 68.65
N GLN A 46 -28.11 -7.39 68.59
CA GLN A 46 -27.64 -8.17 67.44
C GLN A 46 -28.40 -7.79 66.17
N LEU A 47 -29.73 -7.74 66.22
CA LEU A 47 -30.57 -7.36 65.08
C LEU A 47 -30.31 -5.91 64.64
N ILE A 48 -30.07 -4.98 65.57
CA ILE A 48 -29.70 -3.60 65.24
C ILE A 48 -28.35 -3.57 64.52
N ALA A 49 -27.35 -4.31 65.00
CA ALA A 49 -26.04 -4.39 64.36
C ALA A 49 -26.12 -5.01 62.96
N GLU A 50 -26.90 -6.08 62.80
CA GLU A 50 -27.15 -6.70 61.49
C GLU A 50 -27.87 -5.75 60.54
N ASN A 51 -28.89 -5.04 61.03
CA ASN A 51 -29.63 -4.06 60.23
C ASN A 51 -28.72 -2.90 59.78
N ALA A 52 -27.82 -2.43 60.65
CA ALA A 52 -26.83 -1.41 60.31
C ALA A 52 -25.85 -1.90 59.24
N LYS A 53 -25.37 -3.15 59.36
CA LYS A 53 -24.50 -3.77 58.35
C LYS A 53 -25.21 -3.92 57.01
N LEU A 54 -26.45 -4.40 57.01
CA LEU A 54 -27.26 -4.55 55.79
C LEU A 54 -27.49 -3.20 55.11
N LYS A 55 -27.82 -2.15 55.86
CA LYS A 55 -27.95 -0.79 55.32
C LYS A 55 -26.66 -0.31 54.66
N SER A 56 -25.52 -0.47 55.33
CA SER A 56 -24.21 -0.12 54.74
C SER A 56 -23.95 -0.89 53.44
N THR A 57 -24.29 -2.17 53.37
CA THR A 57 -24.13 -2.94 52.12
C THR A 57 -25.07 -2.50 51.01
N VAL A 58 -26.29 -2.07 51.35
CA VAL A 58 -27.24 -1.51 50.38
C VAL A 58 -26.71 -0.19 49.85
N ASP A 59 -26.24 0.71 50.71
CA ASP A 59 -25.68 2.00 50.30
C ASP A 59 -24.47 1.82 49.38
N GLU A 60 -23.57 0.87 49.69
CA GLU A 60 -22.44 0.52 48.81
C GLU A 60 -22.88 -0.03 47.45
N LEU A 61 -23.92 -0.87 47.43
CA LEU A 61 -24.46 -1.43 46.19
C LEU A 61 -25.16 -0.36 45.35
N GLU A 62 -25.87 0.58 45.98
CA GLU A 62 -26.47 1.73 45.30
C GLU A 62 -25.39 2.64 44.71
N ALA A 63 -24.32 2.94 45.46
CA ALA A 63 -23.19 3.72 44.95
C ALA A 63 -22.51 3.04 43.75
N LYS A 64 -22.29 1.71 43.82
CA LYS A 64 -21.75 0.93 42.69
C LYS A 64 -22.69 0.93 41.49
N ARG A 65 -24.00 0.80 41.72
CA ARG A 65 -25.01 0.86 40.64
C ARG A 65 -24.98 2.23 39.96
N GLU A 66 -24.90 3.30 40.72
CA GLU A 66 -24.82 4.66 40.17
C GLU A 66 -23.53 4.85 39.36
N GLN A 67 -22.38 4.39 39.86
CA GLN A 67 -21.13 4.42 39.13
C GLN A 67 -21.21 3.63 37.81
N VAL A 68 -21.82 2.45 37.81
CA VAL A 68 -22.03 1.66 36.60
C VAL A 68 -22.92 2.39 35.60
N ASN A 69 -24.02 3.01 36.06
CA ASN A 69 -24.90 3.80 35.20
C ASN A 69 -24.16 4.98 34.57
N GLN A 70 -23.34 5.70 35.33
CA GLN A 70 -22.51 6.78 34.82
C GLN A 70 -21.50 6.27 33.79
N SER A 71 -20.85 5.13 34.06
CA SER A 71 -19.92 4.51 33.12
C SER A 71 -20.62 4.10 31.81
N ILE A 72 -21.85 3.59 31.88
CA ILE A 72 -22.64 3.24 30.70
C ILE A 72 -22.98 4.50 29.89
N PHE A 73 -23.39 5.57 30.58
CA PHE A 73 -23.71 6.84 29.92
C PHE A 73 -22.50 7.41 29.17
N VAL A 74 -21.33 7.45 29.83
CA VAL A 74 -20.08 7.91 29.20
C VAL A 74 -19.68 7.00 28.03
N ALA A 75 -19.84 5.69 28.16
CA ALA A 75 -19.54 4.76 27.07
C ALA A 75 -20.47 4.95 25.87
N GLN A 76 -21.77 5.21 26.10
CA GLN A 76 -22.73 5.55 25.05
C GLN A 76 -22.36 6.86 24.35
N GLU A 77 -22.04 7.91 25.12
CA GLU A 77 -21.62 9.18 24.56
C GLU A 77 -20.32 9.04 23.76
N ALA A 78 -19.36 8.25 24.25
CA ALA A 78 -18.13 7.95 23.53
C ALA A 78 -18.39 7.16 22.24
N ALA A 79 -19.31 6.19 22.25
CA ALA A 79 -19.71 5.44 21.08
C ALA A 79 -20.39 6.33 20.03
N ASP A 80 -21.28 7.24 20.46
CA ASP A 80 -21.95 8.19 19.57
C ASP A 80 -20.96 9.19 18.96
N ARG A 81 -20.02 9.71 19.77
CA ARG A 81 -18.91 10.56 19.29
C ARG A 81 -18.05 9.82 18.28
N LEU A 82 -17.67 8.58 18.57
CA LEU A 82 -16.87 7.75 17.67
C LEU A 82 -17.59 7.49 16.34
N LYS A 83 -18.89 7.20 16.39
CA LYS A 83 -19.70 7.00 15.18
C LYS A 83 -19.74 8.28 14.33
N LYS A 84 -19.98 9.43 14.95
CA LYS A 84 -20.00 10.72 14.26
C LYS A 84 -18.64 11.08 13.65
N GLU A 85 -17.55 10.82 14.38
CA GLU A 85 -16.19 11.05 13.87
C GLU A 85 -15.88 10.13 12.71
N ALA A 86 -16.19 8.83 12.81
CA ALA A 86 -16.02 7.87 11.73
C ALA A 86 -16.83 8.27 10.48
N ASP A 87 -18.09 8.67 10.64
CA ASP A 87 -18.92 9.15 9.53
C ASP A 87 -18.33 10.41 8.87
N SER A 88 -17.77 11.34 9.66
CA SER A 88 -17.10 12.53 9.15
C SER A 88 -15.81 12.17 8.41
N GLU A 89 -15.01 11.26 8.97
CA GLU A 89 -13.73 10.87 8.41
C GLU A 89 -13.90 10.06 7.13
N VAL A 90 -14.90 9.17 7.07
CA VAL A 90 -15.30 8.47 5.84
C VAL A 90 -15.69 9.46 4.76
N LYS A 91 -16.47 10.50 5.09
CA LYS A 91 -16.83 11.55 4.12
C LYS A 91 -15.60 12.30 3.61
N LYS A 92 -14.70 12.73 4.50
CA LYS A 92 -13.45 13.40 4.11
C LYS A 92 -12.58 12.50 3.23
N GLN A 93 -12.45 11.23 3.60
CA GLN A 93 -11.67 10.26 2.84
C GLN A 93 -12.28 10.04 1.45
N LEU A 94 -13.61 9.96 1.35
CA LEU A 94 -14.31 9.84 0.08
C LEU A 94 -14.11 11.09 -0.79
N THR A 95 -14.25 12.29 -0.23
CA THR A 95 -14.03 13.53 -0.98
C THR A 95 -12.58 13.65 -1.42
N HIS A 96 -11.62 13.32 -0.56
CA HIS A 96 -10.20 13.33 -0.91
C HIS A 96 -9.87 12.30 -1.99
N ALA A 97 -10.44 11.09 -1.91
CA ALA A 97 -10.27 10.07 -2.94
C ALA A 97 -10.90 10.50 -4.27
N GLN A 98 -12.05 11.16 -4.24
CA GLN A 98 -12.69 11.73 -5.43
C GLN A 98 -11.84 12.83 -6.05
N GLU A 99 -11.33 13.78 -5.27
CA GLU A 99 -10.43 14.85 -5.72
C GLU A 99 -9.12 14.30 -6.30
N ALA A 100 -8.53 13.29 -5.64
CA ALA A 100 -7.34 12.63 -6.15
C ALA A 100 -7.62 11.91 -7.49
N ALA A 101 -8.77 11.23 -7.60
CA ALA A 101 -9.16 10.55 -8.83
C ALA A 101 -9.43 11.54 -9.96
N THR A 102 -10.13 12.65 -9.71
CA THR A 102 -10.37 13.68 -10.73
C THR A 102 -9.06 14.33 -11.16
N LYS A 103 -8.13 14.58 -10.23
CA LYS A 103 -6.79 15.08 -10.55
C LYS A 103 -6.00 14.12 -11.43
N ILE A 104 -6.01 12.82 -11.11
CA ILE A 104 -5.34 11.80 -11.94
C ILE A 104 -5.94 11.79 -13.35
N ILE A 105 -7.26 11.86 -13.47
CA ILE A 105 -7.94 11.89 -14.77
C ILE A 105 -7.60 13.16 -15.55
N SER A 106 -7.57 14.33 -14.89
CA SER A 106 -7.19 15.58 -15.55
C SER A 106 -5.74 15.57 -16.01
N ASP A 107 -4.82 15.07 -15.17
CA ASP A 107 -3.39 14.98 -15.48
C ASP A 107 -3.14 13.97 -16.62
N ALA A 108 -3.86 12.84 -16.62
CA ALA A 108 -3.79 11.87 -17.71
C ALA A 108 -4.35 12.45 -19.02
N ARG A 109 -5.46 13.20 -18.95
CA ARG A 109 -6.07 13.84 -20.13
C ARG A 109 -5.17 14.92 -20.73
N THR A 110 -4.58 15.78 -19.90
CA THR A 110 -3.66 16.82 -20.39
C THR A 110 -2.40 16.20 -20.99
N LYS A 111 -1.87 15.14 -20.39
CA LYS A 111 -0.75 14.39 -20.96
C LYS A 111 -1.12 13.76 -22.31
N ALA A 112 -2.26 13.08 -22.39
CA ALA A 112 -2.74 12.48 -23.64
C ALA A 112 -2.97 13.54 -24.73
N GLU A 113 -3.51 14.70 -24.40
CA GLU A 113 -3.69 15.81 -25.33
C GLU A 113 -2.34 16.36 -25.81
N SER A 114 -1.37 16.54 -24.91
CA SER A 114 -0.02 16.98 -25.27
C SER A 114 0.69 15.99 -26.20
N GLU A 115 0.53 14.69 -25.95
CA GLU A 115 1.11 13.62 -26.75
C GLU A 115 0.42 13.49 -28.12
N ALA A 116 -0.91 13.64 -28.16
CA ALA A 116 -1.65 13.70 -29.41
C ALA A 116 -1.22 14.88 -30.29
N ILE A 117 -0.99 16.06 -29.70
CA ILE A 117 -0.46 17.22 -30.42
C ILE A 117 0.96 16.95 -30.92
N HIS A 118 1.83 16.37 -30.09
CA HIS A 118 3.20 16.01 -30.49
C HIS A 118 3.20 15.04 -31.68
N LEU A 119 2.42 13.96 -31.61
CA LEU A 119 2.28 12.99 -32.69
C LEU A 119 1.69 13.62 -33.96
N ALA A 120 0.74 14.54 -33.83
CA ALA A 120 0.18 15.25 -34.99
C ALA A 120 1.24 16.14 -35.68
N GLN A 121 2.09 16.81 -34.90
CA GLN A 121 3.20 17.63 -35.43
C GLN A 121 4.26 16.75 -36.10
N GLU A 122 4.63 15.63 -35.49
CA GLU A 122 5.58 14.67 -36.05
C GLU A 122 5.06 14.09 -37.37
N ASN A 123 3.80 13.66 -37.41
CA ASN A 123 3.16 13.19 -38.64
C ASN A 123 3.15 14.27 -39.73
N ALA A 124 2.85 15.52 -39.40
CA ALA A 124 2.91 16.62 -40.35
C ALA A 124 4.35 16.85 -40.89
N GLY A 125 5.36 16.70 -40.03
CA GLY A 125 6.77 16.73 -40.41
C GLY A 125 7.15 15.60 -41.37
N LEU A 126 6.78 14.36 -41.04
CA LEU A 126 7.01 13.18 -41.88
C LEU A 126 6.32 13.29 -43.24
N VAL A 127 5.09 13.79 -43.28
CA VAL A 127 4.38 14.04 -44.55
C VAL A 127 5.11 15.10 -45.38
N LYS A 128 5.65 16.15 -44.75
CA LYS A 128 6.44 17.15 -45.46
C LYS A 128 7.73 16.56 -46.04
N GLU A 129 8.46 15.78 -45.26
CA GLU A 129 9.68 15.08 -45.70
C GLU A 129 9.37 14.10 -46.84
N GLN A 130 8.29 13.33 -46.72
CA GLN A 130 7.83 12.43 -47.78
C GLN A 130 7.57 13.19 -49.10
N ASN A 131 6.92 14.35 -49.03
CA ASN A 131 6.66 15.18 -50.21
C ASN A 131 7.95 15.77 -50.81
N GLN A 132 8.92 16.14 -49.97
CA GLN A 132 10.25 16.57 -50.41
C GLN A 132 10.98 15.45 -51.13
N LEU A 133 11.06 14.26 -50.53
CA LEU A 133 11.69 13.09 -51.13
C LEU A 133 11.03 12.71 -52.46
N ARG A 134 9.69 12.74 -52.55
CA ARG A 134 8.98 12.51 -53.82
C ARG A 134 9.41 13.52 -54.89
N THR A 135 9.56 14.78 -54.52
CA THR A 135 10.02 15.83 -55.45
C THR A 135 11.45 15.59 -55.89
N GLU A 136 12.34 15.19 -54.98
CA GLU A 136 13.74 14.83 -55.31
C GLU A 136 13.82 13.63 -56.25
N VAL A 137 13.02 12.58 -56.00
CA VAL A 137 12.94 11.41 -56.88
C VAL A 137 12.44 11.78 -58.26
N GLU A 138 11.40 12.62 -58.36
CA GLU A 138 10.92 13.12 -59.65
C GLU A 138 11.97 13.95 -60.39
N ASN A 139 12.71 14.81 -59.68
CA ASN A 139 13.81 15.58 -60.24
C ASN A 139 14.97 14.68 -60.71
N PHE A 140 15.31 13.65 -59.93
CA PHE A 140 16.30 12.64 -60.31
C PHE A 140 15.86 11.87 -61.54
N LYS A 141 14.60 11.41 -61.60
CA LYS A 141 14.01 10.75 -62.77
C LYS A 141 14.12 11.64 -64.01
N ASN A 142 13.75 12.91 -63.91
CA ASN A 142 13.82 13.85 -65.03
C ASN A 142 15.26 14.10 -65.49
N SER A 143 16.20 14.21 -64.54
CA SER A 143 17.62 14.36 -64.83
C SER A 143 18.19 13.11 -65.51
N PHE A 144 17.80 11.92 -65.06
CA PHE A 144 18.20 10.64 -65.65
C PHE A 144 17.62 10.46 -67.06
N LEU A 145 16.34 10.77 -67.27
CA LEU A 145 15.74 10.79 -68.61
C LEU A 145 16.45 11.79 -69.53
N LYS A 146 16.85 12.97 -69.02
CA LYS A 146 17.63 13.93 -69.79
C LYS A 146 18.99 13.36 -70.20
N LEU A 147 19.71 12.70 -69.29
CA LEU A 147 20.98 12.04 -69.59
C LEU A 147 20.80 10.93 -70.65
N LEU A 148 19.79 10.07 -70.49
CA LEU A 148 19.47 9.05 -71.49
C LEU A 148 19.09 9.66 -72.84
N SER A 149 18.34 10.77 -72.85
CA SER A 149 17.99 11.47 -74.09
C SER A 149 19.21 12.08 -74.77
N LEU A 150 20.19 12.57 -74.01
CA LEU A 150 21.46 13.05 -74.55
C LEU A 150 22.26 11.90 -75.14
N GLN A 151 22.30 10.74 -74.47
CA GLN A 151 22.95 9.54 -74.97
C GLN A 151 22.26 8.99 -76.23
N SER A 152 20.92 8.98 -76.26
CA SER A 152 20.14 8.62 -77.45
C SER A 152 20.43 9.57 -78.61
N LYS A 153 20.46 10.88 -78.36
CA LYS A 153 20.83 11.88 -79.38
C LYS A 153 22.26 11.70 -79.88
N LEU A 154 23.22 11.35 -79.01
CA LEU A 154 24.59 11.02 -79.43
C LEU A 154 24.62 9.78 -80.35
N LEU A 155 23.76 8.79 -80.06
CA LEU A 155 23.62 7.59 -80.90
C LEU A 155 22.88 7.88 -82.22
N GLU A 156 21.85 8.73 -82.20
CA GLU A 156 21.03 9.10 -83.36
C GLU A 156 21.73 10.07 -84.30
N ASN A 157 22.62 10.93 -83.78
CA ASN A 157 23.39 11.87 -84.59
C ASN A 157 24.56 11.21 -85.35
N ASP A 158 24.66 9.88 -85.34
CA ASP A 158 25.58 9.09 -86.17
C ASP A 158 27.07 9.52 -86.11
N GLU A 159 27.49 10.22 -85.05
CA GLU A 159 28.91 10.47 -84.76
C GLU A 159 29.67 9.16 -84.52
N LEU A 160 28.98 8.07 -84.21
CA LEU A 160 29.54 6.71 -84.19
C LEU A 160 29.79 6.14 -85.60
N ALA A 161 28.96 6.46 -86.60
CA ALA A 161 29.21 6.07 -87.98
C ALA A 161 30.36 6.88 -88.60
N GLU A 162 30.43 8.17 -88.29
CA GLU A 162 31.56 9.03 -88.66
C GLU A 162 32.84 8.65 -87.89
N ALA A 163 32.69 8.16 -86.64
CA ALA A 163 33.81 7.69 -85.84
C ALA A 163 34.40 6.37 -86.34
N VAL A 164 33.56 5.41 -86.72
CA VAL A 164 33.99 4.11 -87.25
C VAL A 164 34.66 4.25 -88.62
N HIS A 165 34.33 5.29 -89.40
CA HIS A 165 34.92 5.52 -90.71
C HIS A 165 36.33 6.15 -90.70
N HIS A 166 36.81 6.65 -89.53
CA HIS A 166 38.15 7.24 -89.39
C HIS A 166 39.13 6.40 -88.56
N LEU A 167 38.79 5.16 -88.18
CA LEU A 167 39.80 4.26 -87.62
C LEU A 167 40.76 3.80 -88.73
N PRO A 168 42.07 4.07 -88.62
CA PRO A 168 43.04 3.31 -89.41
C PRO A 168 42.95 1.85 -88.94
N MET A 169 42.56 0.96 -89.85
CA MET A 169 42.73 -0.48 -89.63
C MET A 169 44.20 -0.77 -89.38
N GLY A 170 44.51 -1.13 -88.13
CA GLY A 170 45.69 -1.87 -87.70
C GLY A 170 47.04 -1.25 -88.02
N GLU A 171 47.67 -0.61 -87.02
CA GLU A 171 49.15 -0.61 -86.89
C GLU A 171 49.68 -0.14 -85.51
N VAL A 172 48.83 0.33 -84.58
CA VAL A 172 49.32 0.83 -83.27
C VAL A 172 49.34 -0.25 -82.17
N THR A 173 48.74 -1.42 -82.40
CA THR A 173 48.74 -2.53 -81.43
C THR A 173 50.04 -3.32 -81.35
N ALA A 174 51.01 -3.11 -82.25
CA ALA A 174 52.31 -3.80 -82.20
C ALA A 174 53.36 -3.12 -81.29
N GLN A 175 53.29 -1.79 -81.08
CA GLN A 175 54.33 -1.04 -80.35
C GLN A 175 54.05 -0.82 -78.86
N ARG A 176 52.81 -1.01 -78.38
CA ARG A 176 52.50 -0.98 -76.93
C ARG A 176 52.77 -2.29 -76.20
N VAL A 177 52.82 -3.43 -76.90
CA VAL A 177 53.10 -4.73 -76.28
C VAL A 177 54.58 -4.87 -75.89
N VAL A 178 55.50 -4.17 -76.56
CA VAL A 178 56.96 -4.27 -76.29
C VAL A 178 57.43 -3.33 -75.16
N GLN A 179 56.68 -2.28 -74.81
CA GLN A 179 57.08 -1.32 -73.77
C GLN A 179 56.54 -1.63 -72.36
N GLN A 180 55.66 -2.62 -72.21
CA GLN A 180 54.97 -2.90 -70.93
C GLN A 180 55.49 -4.14 -70.18
N GLU A 181 56.59 -4.76 -70.62
CA GLU A 181 57.29 -5.80 -69.84
C GLU A 181 58.39 -5.24 -68.91
N ASN A 182 58.77 -3.96 -69.02
CA ASN A 182 59.94 -3.39 -68.31
C ASN A 182 59.63 -2.41 -67.16
N GLN A 183 58.40 -2.36 -66.64
CA GLN A 183 58.02 -1.42 -65.56
C GLN A 183 57.18 -2.02 -64.42
N LEU A 184 57.24 -3.35 -64.20
CA LEU A 184 56.56 -4.00 -63.07
C LEU A 184 57.49 -4.62 -62.02
N GLU A 185 58.81 -4.47 -62.16
CA GLU A 185 59.77 -4.86 -61.12
C GLU A 185 60.52 -3.65 -60.55
N THR A 186 59.84 -2.77 -59.80
CA THR A 186 60.46 -2.08 -58.65
C THR A 186 59.41 -1.40 -57.76
N SER A 187 59.55 -1.61 -56.46
CA SER A 187 58.85 -0.96 -55.33
C SER A 187 57.54 -1.59 -54.83
N GLU A 188 57.64 -2.86 -54.45
CA GLU A 188 57.27 -3.25 -53.07
C GLU A 188 58.20 -2.55 -52.05
N MET A 189 57.70 -2.35 -50.83
CA MET A 189 58.33 -1.79 -49.61
C MET A 189 58.13 -0.29 -49.33
N ILE A 190 57.07 0.03 -48.59
CA ILE A 190 57.22 0.63 -47.25
C ILE A 190 56.36 -0.19 -46.27
N LYS A 191 57.05 -0.85 -45.35
CA LYS A 191 56.56 -1.45 -44.11
C LYS A 191 56.47 -0.37 -43.02
N ASP A 192 55.89 -0.81 -41.89
CA ASP A 192 55.96 -0.28 -40.52
C ASP A 192 54.88 0.73 -40.12
N ASP A 193 54.17 0.57 -39.00
CA ASP A 193 54.33 -0.45 -37.95
C ASP A 193 53.13 -0.48 -37.01
N SER A 194 53.09 -1.57 -36.24
CA SER A 194 52.50 -1.72 -34.92
C SER A 194 50.99 -1.98 -34.84
N GLU A 195 50.49 -3.06 -34.25
CA GLU A 195 51.07 -4.33 -33.79
C GLU A 195 49.89 -5.15 -33.23
N VAL A 196 49.95 -6.48 -33.46
CA VAL A 196 49.41 -7.61 -32.66
C VAL A 196 48.01 -7.54 -32.03
N SER A 197 47.23 -8.62 -31.93
CA SER A 197 47.25 -10.02 -32.35
C SER A 197 45.98 -10.57 -31.68
N GLU A 198 45.01 -11.05 -32.44
CA GLU A 198 44.73 -12.49 -32.51
C GLU A 198 44.61 -13.17 -31.13
N THR A 199 43.39 -13.62 -30.77
CA THR A 199 43.06 -15.05 -30.84
C THR A 199 41.65 -15.36 -30.32
N ILE A 200 41.08 -16.37 -30.99
CA ILE A 200 39.78 -17.01 -30.85
C ILE A 200 39.76 -17.90 -29.60
N THR A 201 38.68 -17.91 -28.80
CA THR A 201 38.08 -19.16 -28.25
C THR A 201 36.77 -18.90 -27.48
N ALA A 202 35.72 -19.67 -27.81
CA ALA A 202 34.63 -20.04 -26.90
C ALA A 202 34.91 -21.50 -26.40
N PRO A 203 34.18 -22.13 -25.46
CA PRO A 203 33.13 -21.70 -24.52
C PRO A 203 33.39 -22.19 -23.05
N GLU A 204 32.33 -22.19 -22.20
CA GLU A 204 32.11 -22.94 -20.92
C GLU A 204 32.27 -22.26 -19.54
N SER A 205 31.11 -21.91 -18.96
CA SER A 205 30.52 -22.30 -17.65
C SER A 205 31.15 -21.96 -16.28
N ILE A 206 30.24 -21.56 -15.35
CA ILE A 206 30.11 -21.86 -13.89
C ILE A 206 30.05 -20.64 -12.93
N SER A 207 28.96 -20.60 -12.13
CA SER A 207 28.79 -20.02 -10.76
C SER A 207 28.94 -18.49 -10.56
N GLU A 208 28.36 -17.78 -9.59
CA GLU A 208 27.40 -17.96 -8.49
C GLU A 208 27.21 -16.55 -7.89
N GLN A 209 25.98 -16.23 -7.41
CA GLN A 209 25.65 -15.25 -6.33
C GLN A 209 25.96 -13.75 -6.55
N ASP A 210 25.16 -12.76 -6.13
CA ASP A 210 24.08 -12.73 -5.15
C ASP A 210 23.16 -11.50 -5.43
N GLY A 211 21.84 -11.67 -5.28
CA GLY A 211 20.83 -10.61 -5.36
C GLY A 211 19.82 -10.79 -4.20
N PRO A 212 19.21 -9.72 -3.67
CA PRO A 212 18.67 -9.72 -2.31
C PRO A 212 17.40 -10.57 -2.15
N VAL A 213 17.41 -11.36 -1.08
CA VAL A 213 16.36 -12.28 -0.61
C VAL A 213 15.08 -11.52 -0.22
N VAL A 214 13.95 -11.89 -0.84
CA VAL A 214 12.60 -11.52 -0.39
C VAL A 214 12.03 -12.71 0.38
N VAL A 215 11.84 -12.53 1.69
CA VAL A 215 11.19 -13.51 2.58
C VAL A 215 9.68 -13.28 2.54
N LEU A 216 8.92 -14.29 2.11
CA LEU A 216 7.49 -14.43 2.39
C LEU A 216 7.27 -15.69 3.25
N PRO A 217 6.41 -15.64 4.28
CA PRO A 217 6.24 -16.74 5.23
C PRO A 217 5.43 -17.90 4.63
N GLU A 218 5.92 -19.13 4.84
CA GLU A 218 5.26 -20.39 4.47
C GLU A 218 3.94 -20.58 5.22
N ALA A 219 2.92 -21.00 4.48
CA ALA A 219 1.67 -21.51 5.02
C ALA A 219 1.88 -22.97 5.49
N GLU A 220 1.44 -23.26 6.71
CA GLU A 220 1.50 -24.57 7.34
C GLU A 220 0.72 -25.64 6.55
N ASP A 221 1.43 -26.68 6.09
CA ASP A 221 0.84 -27.92 5.62
C ASP A 221 0.26 -28.71 6.81
N LYS A 222 -1.06 -28.83 6.84
CA LYS A 222 -1.75 -29.90 7.57
C LYS A 222 -2.14 -30.98 6.59
N THR A 223 -1.39 -32.08 6.55
CA THR A 223 -1.97 -33.38 6.21
C THR A 223 -1.50 -34.48 7.16
N ASN A 224 -2.50 -35.16 7.73
CA ASN A 224 -2.51 -36.51 8.26
C ASN A 224 -1.58 -36.87 9.44
N ASN A 225 -2.22 -37.10 10.59
CA ASN A 225 -1.92 -38.31 11.33
C ASN A 225 -3.21 -39.05 11.71
N LYS A 226 -3.05 -40.37 11.73
CA LYS A 226 -3.98 -41.49 11.81
C LYS A 226 -4.81 -41.55 13.08
#